data_AF-A0A9E1IKV1-F1
#
_entry.id   AF-A0A9E1IKV1-F1
#
_cell.length_a   1.000
_cell.length_b   1.000
_cell.length_c   1.000
_cell.angle_alpha   90.00
_cell.angle_beta   90.00
_cell.angle_gamma   90.00
#
_symmetry.space_group_name_H-M   'P 1'
#
loop_
_entity.id
_entity.type
_entity.pdbx_description
1 polymer ?
#
loop_
_entity_poly.entity_id
_entity_poly.type
_entity_poly.pdbx_seq_one_letter_code
_entity_poly.pdbx_strand_id
1 'polypeptide(L)'
;MDVLVFSFVATMQWANPALAADTSVNAFDDPLGFMASVHETIDNGKEAGPNLVFFVSTDADDPEPTGSITSPFPTFREALQHAHDVKQVFKHAHTTILVRGGTYYEPLLIGGHLSYGGSVGILESPWLYDSSGHAVKADDDGNFVYDDPTITEGDPYDELGTNYYVAADITVKPYNNETVIIDGGCRFVCEPDQYLGTDPICQDVAGETTVNQDHPDWSFNAFPMDLECSSAEWPTASDVYVPSYQGMITAVRAARIEIRGLEVRNSPVFGISVYSRSQDVIIADNLIDNVFRGAIKIDRSSNLVVSGNIVSRSTASSTPENITASMNNNYAIYNNIVTNSWNDAGIDAGAHSGEDNNYGYIGYNTIYDVPATGIYLCTQEGDSLAHVLVENNVIYNVGFSDCMRVATEGDGTGSGSIEDVIIRNNLCHSSANGIWLGYRTIGGYMDNIHVINNTVYGNGTYGLKLVNESTVSGFVVMNNILSDNGTQQMVVGTEFFAESCSEESCSADSSKLILSNNLTFCDDSTELDDDGNLACLTNTHGGYQVPEGGVRAEPTQLEIAGEVQEDPLFVDAGGDFHLAEGSPAIDAGSDGASVPDFDLDDDARPGSLSESFDIGA
;
A
#
# COMPACT_ATOMS: atom_id res chain seq x y z
N MET A 1 -9.19 -28.24 -10.23
CA MET A 1 -9.12 -27.93 -8.79
C MET A 1 -10.15 -26.85 -8.59
N ASP A 2 -11.25 -27.16 -7.93
CA ASP A 2 -12.31 -26.19 -7.66
C ASP A 2 -11.83 -25.33 -6.47
N VAL A 3 -11.40 -24.10 -6.76
CA VAL A 3 -11.10 -23.11 -5.71
C VAL A 3 -12.44 -22.67 -5.13
N LEU A 4 -12.79 -23.28 -3.99
CA LEU A 4 -13.87 -22.81 -3.13
C LEU A 4 -13.43 -21.46 -2.55
N VAL A 5 -13.80 -20.37 -3.22
CA VAL A 5 -13.74 -19.03 -2.63
C VAL A 5 -14.76 -19.00 -1.50
N PHE A 6 -14.32 -19.27 -0.27
CA PHE A 6 -15.09 -18.95 0.91
C PHE A 6 -15.21 -17.43 0.97
N SER A 7 -16.39 -16.91 0.61
CA SER A 7 -16.78 -15.55 0.98
C SER A 7 -16.91 -15.52 2.51
N PHE A 8 -15.82 -15.21 3.20
CA PHE A 8 -15.88 -14.66 4.54
C PHE A 8 -16.42 -13.23 4.40
N VAL A 9 -17.74 -13.08 4.44
CA VAL A 9 -18.32 -11.82 4.92
C VAL A 9 -18.11 -11.83 6.43
N ALA A 10 -16.90 -11.49 6.86
CA ALA A 10 -16.66 -11.12 8.24
C ALA A 10 -17.43 -9.81 8.47
N THR A 11 -18.65 -9.91 9.02
CA THR A 11 -19.22 -8.77 9.72
C THR A 11 -18.37 -8.55 10.97
N MET A 12 -17.28 -7.79 10.83
CA MET A 12 -16.57 -7.20 11.97
C MET A 12 -17.57 -6.30 12.67
N GLN A 13 -18.11 -6.80 13.78
CA GLN A 13 -18.95 -6.02 14.66
C GLN A 13 -18.03 -5.09 15.45
N TRP A 14 -18.00 -3.81 15.06
CA TRP A 14 -17.35 -2.74 15.81
C TRP A 14 -17.91 -2.70 17.23
N ALA A 15 -17.23 -3.33 18.19
CA ALA A 15 -17.49 -3.10 19.60
C ALA A 15 -16.88 -1.74 19.94
N ASN A 16 -17.74 -0.77 20.21
CA ASN A 16 -17.36 0.60 20.56
C ASN A 16 -17.15 0.71 22.09
N PRO A 17 -15.91 0.76 22.62
CA PRO A 17 -15.66 1.38 23.91
C PRO A 17 -15.50 2.88 23.68
N ALA A 18 -16.24 3.68 24.45
CA ALA A 18 -16.17 5.12 24.41
C ALA A 18 -14.73 5.62 24.70
N LEU A 19 -13.98 5.95 23.64
CA LEU A 19 -12.73 6.71 23.67
C LEU A 19 -13.06 8.16 23.30
N ALA A 20 -12.64 9.09 24.15
CA ALA A 20 -12.71 10.51 23.85
C ALA A 20 -11.60 10.81 22.83
N ALA A 21 -11.98 11.32 21.65
CA ALA A 21 -11.05 11.62 20.56
C ALA A 21 -10.01 12.67 20.98
N ASP A 22 -8.75 12.24 21.01
CA ASP A 22 -7.60 13.12 20.95
C ASP A 22 -7.15 13.15 19.48
N THR A 23 -7.22 14.31 18.83
CA THR A 23 -6.84 14.47 17.41
C THR A 23 -5.31 14.42 17.20
N SER A 24 -4.54 14.10 18.24
CA SER A 24 -3.08 13.88 18.15
C SER A 24 -2.68 12.41 18.09
N VAL A 25 -3.64 11.48 18.04
CA VAL A 25 -3.38 10.04 17.90
C VAL A 25 -2.79 9.76 16.52
N ASN A 26 -1.53 9.35 16.47
CA ASN A 26 -0.87 8.92 15.25
C ASN A 26 -1.24 7.45 14.95
N ALA A 27 -1.17 7.06 13.68
CA ALA A 27 -1.50 5.70 13.24
C ALA A 27 -0.61 4.61 13.84
N PHE A 28 0.56 4.98 14.38
CA PHE A 28 1.56 4.04 14.89
C PHE A 28 1.27 3.60 16.34
N ASP A 29 0.84 4.52 17.19
CA ASP A 29 0.58 4.29 18.61
C ASP A 29 -0.80 3.70 18.87
N ASP A 30 -1.81 4.11 18.08
CA ASP A 30 -3.18 3.62 18.18
C ASP A 30 -3.86 3.66 16.79
N PRO A 31 -3.63 2.63 15.94
CA PRO A 31 -4.19 2.54 14.60
C PRO A 31 -5.73 2.64 14.60
N LEU A 32 -6.39 2.06 15.61
CA LEU A 32 -7.86 2.07 15.73
C LEU A 32 -8.38 3.46 16.09
N GLY A 33 -7.74 4.15 17.03
CA GLY A 33 -8.03 5.54 17.37
C GLY A 33 -7.76 6.49 16.20
N PHE A 34 -6.68 6.26 15.45
CA PHE A 34 -6.41 6.98 14.21
C PHE A 34 -7.55 6.79 13.19
N MET A 35 -7.97 5.57 12.90
CA MET A 35 -9.09 5.30 11.99
C MET A 35 -10.39 5.98 12.45
N ALA A 36 -10.68 5.91 13.74
CA ALA A 36 -11.82 6.62 14.32
C ALA A 36 -11.69 8.13 14.14
N SER A 37 -10.50 8.69 14.31
CA SER A 37 -10.23 10.12 14.16
C SER A 37 -10.39 10.62 12.72
N VAL A 38 -9.97 9.84 11.70
CA VAL A 38 -10.17 10.21 10.29
C VAL A 38 -11.67 10.24 9.98
N HIS A 39 -12.41 9.22 10.42
CA HIS A 39 -13.87 9.19 10.29
C HIS A 39 -14.54 10.35 11.02
N GLU A 40 -14.12 10.66 12.25
CA GLU A 40 -14.71 11.73 13.06
C GLU A 40 -14.35 13.13 12.56
N THR A 41 -13.17 13.33 11.99
CA THR A 41 -12.73 14.61 11.42
C THR A 41 -13.58 15.01 10.20
N ILE A 42 -14.06 14.03 9.44
CA ILE A 42 -15.04 14.28 8.37
C ILE A 42 -16.35 14.84 8.96
N ASP A 43 -16.74 14.45 10.17
CA ASP A 43 -18.05 14.76 10.75
C ASP A 43 -18.11 15.95 11.74
N ASN A 44 -17.05 16.23 12.52
CA ASN A 44 -17.17 17.03 13.76
C ASN A 44 -16.57 18.46 13.77
N GLY A 45 -16.05 18.98 12.66
CA GLY A 45 -15.24 20.22 12.70
C GLY A 45 -15.95 21.58 12.49
N LYS A 46 -17.13 21.66 11.88
CA LYS A 46 -17.75 22.95 11.46
C LYS A 46 -19.27 22.93 11.61
N GLU A 47 -19.90 24.12 11.67
CA GLU A 47 -21.36 24.23 11.55
C GLU A 47 -21.81 23.45 10.31
N ALA A 48 -22.45 22.30 10.52
CA ALA A 48 -22.78 21.38 9.44
C ALA A 48 -23.61 22.13 8.39
N GLY A 49 -23.01 22.37 7.24
CA GLY A 49 -23.75 22.83 6.07
C GLY A 49 -24.82 21.80 5.70
N PRO A 50 -25.79 22.16 4.86
CA PRO A 50 -26.77 21.18 4.40
C PRO A 50 -26.04 20.02 3.72
N ASN A 51 -26.47 18.79 4.00
CA ASN A 51 -26.06 17.63 3.21
C ASN A 51 -26.82 17.67 1.87
N LEU A 52 -26.09 17.88 0.78
CA LEU A 52 -26.62 17.92 -0.58
C LEU A 52 -26.55 16.53 -1.17
N VAL A 53 -27.68 16.00 -1.64
CA VAL A 53 -27.73 14.67 -2.25
C VAL A 53 -28.10 14.80 -3.71
N PHE A 54 -27.23 14.32 -4.59
CA PHE A 54 -27.46 14.26 -6.03
C PHE A 54 -27.48 12.82 -6.51
N PHE A 55 -28.26 12.55 -7.55
CA PHE A 55 -28.36 11.24 -8.19
C PHE A 55 -27.74 11.29 -9.58
N VAL A 56 -26.99 10.25 -9.94
CA VAL A 56 -26.44 10.05 -11.29
C VAL A 56 -26.99 8.75 -11.86
N SER A 57 -27.41 8.73 -13.13
CA SER A 57 -28.01 7.54 -13.78
C SER A 57 -27.76 7.57 -15.28
N THR A 58 -27.28 6.45 -15.85
CA THR A 58 -27.18 6.29 -17.31
C THR A 58 -28.54 6.23 -18.02
N ASP A 59 -29.60 5.94 -17.27
CA ASP A 59 -30.99 5.94 -17.76
C ASP A 59 -31.66 7.32 -17.67
N ALA A 60 -30.92 8.37 -17.31
CA ALA A 60 -31.48 9.73 -17.23
C ALA A 60 -31.95 10.21 -18.61
N ASP A 61 -33.23 10.54 -18.72
CA ASP A 61 -33.88 11.02 -19.94
C ASP A 61 -34.45 12.44 -19.81
N ASP A 62 -34.28 13.07 -18.64
CA ASP A 62 -34.72 14.44 -18.40
C ASP A 62 -33.82 15.43 -19.16
N PRO A 63 -34.37 16.25 -20.08
CA PRO A 63 -33.59 17.26 -20.78
C PRO A 63 -33.07 18.38 -19.86
N GLU A 64 -33.62 18.53 -18.66
CA GLU A 64 -33.20 19.52 -17.65
C GLU A 64 -33.01 18.83 -16.28
N PRO A 65 -31.97 17.99 -16.12
CA PRO A 65 -31.80 17.18 -14.93
C PRO A 65 -31.60 18.06 -13.67
N THR A 66 -32.29 17.69 -12.60
CA THR A 66 -32.26 18.43 -11.32
C THR A 66 -31.32 17.80 -10.29
N GLY A 67 -30.77 16.62 -10.60
CA GLY A 67 -30.00 15.82 -9.66
C GLY A 67 -30.85 15.11 -8.61
N SER A 68 -32.17 15.15 -8.71
CA SER A 68 -33.07 14.43 -7.81
C SER A 68 -33.22 12.96 -8.21
N ILE A 69 -33.75 12.11 -7.31
CA ILE A 69 -33.96 10.69 -7.61
C ILE A 69 -34.84 10.44 -8.85
N THR A 70 -35.82 11.32 -9.11
CA THR A 70 -36.73 11.22 -10.26
C THR A 70 -36.24 11.96 -11.50
N SER A 71 -35.16 12.73 -11.39
CA SER A 71 -34.55 13.52 -12.45
C SER A 71 -33.03 13.55 -12.18
N PRO A 72 -32.37 12.38 -12.27
CA PRO A 72 -30.95 12.25 -11.98
C PRO A 72 -30.12 12.91 -13.08
N PHE A 73 -28.87 13.26 -12.78
CA PHE A 73 -27.92 13.69 -13.79
C PHE A 73 -27.52 12.51 -14.70
N PRO A 74 -27.43 12.70 -16.03
CA PRO A 74 -26.95 11.67 -16.97
C PRO A 74 -25.46 11.35 -16.83
N THR A 75 -24.66 12.26 -16.27
CA THR A 75 -23.20 12.18 -16.24
C THR A 75 -22.64 12.59 -14.86
N PHE A 76 -21.46 12.08 -14.50
CA PHE A 76 -20.75 12.53 -13.30
C PHE A 76 -20.34 14.00 -13.41
N ARG A 77 -19.95 14.43 -14.60
CA ARG A 77 -19.59 15.84 -14.87
C ARG A 77 -20.72 16.79 -14.53
N GLU A 78 -21.95 16.51 -14.95
CA GLU A 78 -23.09 17.38 -14.65
C GLU A 78 -23.39 17.42 -13.14
N ALA A 79 -23.33 16.27 -12.46
CA ALA A 79 -23.50 16.22 -11.01
C ALA A 79 -22.43 17.01 -10.26
N LEU A 80 -21.16 16.87 -10.66
CA LEU A 80 -20.04 17.58 -10.05
C LEU A 80 -20.09 19.08 -10.34
N GLN A 81 -20.45 19.48 -11.57
CA GLN A 81 -20.65 20.90 -11.90
C GLN A 81 -21.78 21.51 -11.07
N HIS A 82 -22.87 20.77 -10.87
CA HIS A 82 -23.97 21.25 -10.04
C HIS A 82 -23.58 21.32 -8.56
N ALA A 83 -22.90 20.29 -8.03
CA ALA A 83 -22.36 20.31 -6.67
C ALA A 83 -21.45 21.50 -6.45
N HIS A 84 -20.58 21.75 -7.41
CA HIS A 84 -19.70 22.91 -7.45
C HIS A 84 -20.50 24.23 -7.36
N ASP A 85 -21.50 24.42 -8.21
CA ASP A 85 -22.31 25.64 -8.27
C ASP A 85 -23.09 25.87 -6.96
N VAL A 86 -23.62 24.81 -6.37
CA VAL A 86 -24.34 24.88 -5.09
C VAL A 86 -23.37 25.20 -3.94
N LYS A 87 -22.13 24.69 -3.97
CA LYS A 87 -21.10 25.01 -2.98
C LYS A 87 -20.64 26.47 -3.04
N GLN A 88 -20.79 27.16 -4.16
CA GLN A 88 -20.59 28.62 -4.22
C GLN A 88 -21.57 29.38 -3.31
N VAL A 89 -22.75 28.79 -3.04
CA VAL A 89 -23.76 29.33 -2.13
C VAL A 89 -23.59 28.76 -0.72
N PHE A 90 -23.34 27.46 -0.62
CA PHE A 90 -23.17 26.73 0.65
C PHE A 90 -21.73 26.24 0.81
N LYS A 91 -20.84 27.14 1.21
CA LYS A 91 -19.37 26.91 1.29
C LYS A 91 -18.94 25.70 2.15
N HIS A 92 -19.82 25.19 3.02
CA HIS A 92 -19.55 24.07 3.93
C HIS A 92 -20.53 22.91 3.74
N ALA A 93 -21.24 22.86 2.61
CA ALA A 93 -22.11 21.73 2.33
C ALA A 93 -21.28 20.47 2.02
N HIS A 94 -21.59 19.38 2.73
CA HIS A 94 -21.20 18.05 2.29
C HIS A 94 -22.04 17.67 1.07
N THR A 95 -21.46 17.01 0.08
CA THR A 95 -22.19 16.51 -1.09
C THR A 95 -22.08 15.01 -1.21
N THR A 96 -23.20 14.31 -1.17
CA THR A 96 -23.29 12.90 -1.51
C THR A 96 -23.80 12.73 -2.94
N ILE A 97 -23.01 12.10 -3.80
CA ILE A 97 -23.42 11.64 -5.12
C ILE A 97 -23.81 10.16 -5.01
N LEU A 98 -25.11 9.88 -5.17
CA LEU A 98 -25.67 8.53 -5.20
C LEU A 98 -25.80 8.06 -6.64
N VAL A 99 -25.05 7.02 -6.99
CA VAL A 99 -24.97 6.52 -8.36
C VAL A 99 -25.93 5.35 -8.54
N ARG A 100 -26.86 5.44 -9.48
CA ARG A 100 -27.77 4.35 -9.80
C ARG A 100 -27.02 3.25 -10.56
N GLY A 101 -27.47 2.02 -10.43
CA GLY A 101 -26.83 0.88 -11.07
C GLY A 101 -26.76 1.01 -12.58
N GLY A 102 -25.67 0.49 -13.14
CA GLY A 102 -25.38 0.61 -14.57
C GLY A 102 -23.88 0.62 -14.86
N THR A 103 -23.54 0.71 -16.14
CA THR A 103 -22.16 0.87 -16.61
C THR A 103 -21.95 2.28 -17.10
N TYR A 104 -21.04 2.98 -16.44
CA TYR A 104 -20.61 4.33 -16.74
C TYR A 104 -19.27 4.26 -17.45
N TYR A 105 -19.18 4.92 -18.58
CA TYR A 105 -17.92 5.06 -19.30
C TYR A 105 -17.21 6.37 -18.92
N GLU A 106 -17.96 7.40 -18.49
CA GLU A 106 -17.33 8.66 -18.10
C GLU A 106 -16.45 8.49 -16.83
N PRO A 107 -15.20 8.99 -16.82
CA PRO A 107 -14.38 9.01 -15.63
C PRO A 107 -14.91 10.02 -14.60
N LEU A 108 -14.71 9.71 -13.32
CA LEU A 108 -15.10 10.54 -12.19
C LEU A 108 -13.89 11.41 -11.75
N LEU A 109 -13.96 12.72 -11.97
CA LEU A 109 -12.86 13.64 -11.66
C LEU A 109 -13.27 14.60 -10.52
N ILE A 110 -12.65 14.43 -9.35
CA ILE A 110 -12.91 15.20 -8.12
C ILE A 110 -11.72 16.12 -7.85
N GLY A 111 -11.98 17.42 -7.64
CA GLY A 111 -10.94 18.37 -7.18
C GLY A 111 -10.40 19.32 -8.25
N GLY A 112 -9.22 19.89 -7.96
CA GLY A 112 -8.68 21.07 -8.65
C GLY A 112 -7.67 20.77 -9.77
N HIS A 113 -7.46 21.77 -10.62
CA HIS A 113 -6.64 21.73 -11.84
C HIS A 113 -5.21 21.18 -11.64
N LEU A 114 -4.78 20.31 -12.57
CA LEU A 114 -3.36 20.00 -12.79
C LEU A 114 -2.78 20.95 -13.84
N SER A 115 -1.94 21.89 -13.42
CA SER A 115 -1.04 22.56 -14.35
C SER A 115 0.26 21.77 -14.39
N TYR A 116 0.49 21.01 -15.45
CA TYR A 116 1.81 20.48 -15.77
C TYR A 116 2.50 21.50 -16.68
N GLY A 117 3.76 21.85 -16.40
CA GLY A 117 4.44 23.06 -16.90
C GLY A 117 4.67 23.16 -18.41
N GLY A 118 3.61 23.33 -19.20
CA GLY A 118 3.67 23.60 -20.63
C GLY A 118 2.30 23.70 -21.30
N SER A 119 1.78 24.92 -21.42
CA SER A 119 0.95 25.41 -22.54
C SER A 119 -0.26 24.59 -23.05
N VAL A 120 -1.00 23.85 -22.21
CA VAL A 120 -2.29 23.24 -22.63
C VAL A 120 -3.47 24.05 -22.10
N GLY A 121 -4.46 24.29 -22.97
CA GLY A 121 -5.55 25.25 -22.82
C GLY A 121 -6.55 24.96 -21.70
N ILE A 122 -6.47 25.82 -20.69
CA ILE A 122 -7.36 26.21 -19.59
C ILE A 122 -8.89 26.04 -19.84
N LEU A 123 -9.58 25.42 -18.88
CA LEU A 123 -10.96 25.71 -18.50
C LEU A 123 -10.92 26.18 -17.02
N GLU A 124 -11.39 27.40 -16.77
CA GLU A 124 -11.08 28.20 -15.56
C GLU A 124 -11.91 27.85 -14.30
N SER A 125 -11.25 27.94 -13.12
CA SER A 125 -11.65 28.71 -11.91
C SER A 125 -12.00 27.95 -10.56
N PRO A 126 -12.47 28.55 -9.39
CA PRO A 126 -11.78 28.89 -8.08
C PRO A 126 -11.79 28.20 -6.68
N TRP A 127 -10.71 28.50 -5.94
CA TRP A 127 -10.38 28.67 -4.49
C TRP A 127 -10.84 27.74 -3.33
N LEU A 128 -9.92 27.53 -2.38
CA LEU A 128 -10.14 27.09 -0.99
C LEU A 128 -10.36 28.29 -0.05
N TYR A 129 -11.30 28.17 0.90
CA TYR A 129 -11.64 29.20 1.88
C TYR A 129 -11.56 28.68 3.33
N ASP A 130 -11.10 29.52 4.26
CA ASP A 130 -11.15 29.26 5.70
C ASP A 130 -12.58 29.32 6.26
N SER A 131 -12.73 29.05 7.56
CA SER A 131 -14.01 29.13 8.28
C SER A 131 -14.62 30.53 8.35
N SER A 132 -13.88 31.56 7.95
CA SER A 132 -14.31 32.96 7.92
C SER A 132 -14.64 33.43 6.50
N GLY A 133 -14.44 32.59 5.49
CA GLY A 133 -14.65 32.90 4.08
C GLY A 133 -13.51 33.63 3.39
N HIS A 134 -12.30 33.65 3.96
CA HIS A 134 -11.07 34.16 3.35
C HIS A 134 -10.35 33.05 2.56
N ALA A 135 -9.74 33.39 1.43
CA ALA A 135 -8.94 32.43 0.68
C ALA A 135 -7.72 32.01 1.51
N VAL A 136 -7.44 30.71 1.57
CA VAL A 136 -6.29 30.16 2.28
C VAL A 136 -5.51 29.20 1.39
N LYS A 137 -4.19 29.21 1.54
CA LYS A 137 -3.27 28.22 0.97
C LYS A 137 -2.53 27.52 2.10
N ALA A 138 -2.20 26.24 1.90
CA ALA A 138 -1.23 25.59 2.77
C ALA A 138 0.16 26.12 2.39
N ASP A 139 0.93 26.60 3.37
CA ASP A 139 2.35 26.86 3.18
C ASP A 139 3.14 25.54 3.12
N ASP A 140 4.46 25.64 2.91
CA ASP A 140 5.35 24.46 2.81
C ASP A 140 5.46 23.68 4.13
N ASP A 141 5.02 24.29 5.24
CA ASP A 141 4.94 23.67 6.56
C ASP A 141 3.54 23.07 6.83
N GLY A 142 2.64 23.07 5.83
CA GLY A 142 1.28 22.54 5.95
C GLY A 142 0.30 23.43 6.74
N ASN A 143 0.70 24.65 7.13
CA ASN A 143 -0.18 25.59 7.82
C ASN A 143 -1.05 26.35 6.81
N PHE A 144 -2.34 26.49 7.12
CA PHE A 144 -3.24 27.31 6.31
C PHE A 144 -2.95 28.80 6.58
N VAL A 145 -2.22 29.43 5.66
CA VAL A 145 -1.94 30.87 5.68
C VAL A 145 -2.95 31.65 4.86
N TYR A 146 -3.32 32.83 5.36
CA TYR A 146 -4.15 33.78 4.64
C TYR A 146 -3.39 34.31 3.43
N ASP A 147 -3.95 34.11 2.24
CA ASP A 147 -3.41 34.72 1.03
C ASP A 147 -3.91 36.18 0.98
N ASP A 148 -3.09 37.11 1.48
CA ASP A 148 -3.30 38.54 1.27
C ASP A 148 -2.84 38.88 -0.17
N PRO A 149 -3.74 39.24 -1.10
CA PRO A 149 -3.38 39.50 -2.49
C PRO A 149 -2.59 40.81 -2.68
N THR A 150 -2.06 41.40 -1.61
CA THR A 150 -1.21 42.57 -1.66
C THR A 150 0.28 42.24 -1.48
N ILE A 151 0.90 41.73 -2.56
CA ILE A 151 2.31 41.97 -2.96
C ILE A 151 3.41 41.32 -2.08
N THR A 152 4.20 40.42 -2.68
CA THR A 152 5.64 40.69 -2.92
C THR A 152 6.19 39.85 -4.09
N GLU A 153 6.60 40.54 -5.16
CA GLU A 153 7.37 40.00 -6.29
C GLU A 153 8.62 39.27 -5.77
N GLY A 154 8.78 37.98 -6.08
CA GLY A 154 10.07 37.33 -5.91
C GLY A 154 10.13 35.81 -6.08
N ASP A 155 9.01 35.09 -5.99
CA ASP A 155 9.04 33.63 -6.08
C ASP A 155 8.78 33.15 -7.52
N PRO A 156 9.62 32.32 -8.14
CA PRO A 156 9.36 31.76 -9.47
C PRO A 156 8.08 30.90 -9.58
N TYR A 157 7.34 30.71 -8.48
CA TYR A 157 6.01 30.10 -8.49
C TYR A 157 4.83 31.11 -8.52
N ASP A 158 5.08 32.43 -8.46
CA ASP A 158 4.06 33.50 -8.43
C ASP A 158 3.42 33.86 -9.78
N GLU A 159 3.85 33.27 -10.91
CA GLU A 159 3.22 33.53 -12.22
C GLU A 159 2.02 32.62 -12.55
N LEU A 160 1.63 31.70 -11.66
CA LEU A 160 0.45 30.87 -11.83
C LEU A 160 -0.77 31.49 -11.13
N GLY A 161 -1.40 32.45 -11.81
CA GLY A 161 -2.57 33.19 -11.35
C GLY A 161 -3.69 32.35 -10.71
N THR A 162 -3.89 32.54 -9.41
CA THR A 162 -5.15 32.94 -8.74
C THR A 162 -6.53 32.37 -9.18
N ASN A 163 -6.68 31.13 -9.66
CA ASN A 163 -8.02 30.58 -10.00
C ASN A 163 -8.11 29.02 -9.93
N TYR A 164 -8.39 28.38 -8.76
CA TYR A 164 -8.50 26.90 -8.66
C TYR A 164 -9.59 26.30 -7.73
N TYR A 165 -10.72 25.80 -8.28
CA TYR A 165 -11.86 25.14 -7.57
C TYR A 165 -11.42 23.86 -6.87
N VAL A 166 -11.88 23.68 -5.62
CA VAL A 166 -11.80 22.40 -4.92
C VAL A 166 -13.19 22.01 -4.45
N ALA A 167 -13.75 21.00 -5.11
CA ALA A 167 -14.90 20.26 -4.60
C ALA A 167 -14.41 19.32 -3.46
N ALA A 168 -14.09 19.90 -2.31
CA ALA A 168 -13.84 19.17 -1.07
C ALA A 168 -15.18 18.75 -0.45
N ASP A 169 -15.23 17.74 0.40
CA ASP A 169 -16.45 17.31 1.10
C ASP A 169 -17.44 16.59 0.16
N ILE A 170 -16.97 15.48 -0.43
CA ILE A 170 -17.76 14.67 -1.37
C ILE A 170 -17.71 13.20 -1.00
N THR A 171 -18.88 12.57 -0.89
CA THR A 171 -19.02 11.11 -0.91
C THR A 171 -19.60 10.67 -2.24
N VAL A 172 -18.99 9.71 -2.91
CA VAL A 172 -19.53 9.02 -4.08
C VAL A 172 -19.72 7.55 -3.76
N LYS A 173 -20.96 7.07 -3.90
CA LYS A 173 -21.32 5.67 -3.62
C LYS A 173 -22.56 5.21 -4.38
N PRO A 174 -22.80 3.90 -4.51
CA PRO A 174 -24.03 3.40 -5.09
C PRO A 174 -25.29 3.81 -4.34
N TYR A 175 -26.37 4.03 -5.08
CA TYR A 175 -27.72 4.11 -4.56
C TYR A 175 -28.23 2.72 -4.21
N ASN A 176 -28.74 2.50 -3.00
CA ASN A 176 -29.35 1.23 -2.56
C ASN A 176 -28.49 -0.03 -2.80
N ASN A 177 -27.16 0.08 -2.73
CA ASN A 177 -26.22 -1.02 -3.02
C ASN A 177 -26.40 -1.61 -4.44
N GLU A 178 -26.89 -0.80 -5.38
CA GLU A 178 -26.93 -1.18 -6.78
C GLU A 178 -25.49 -1.37 -7.33
N THR A 179 -25.29 -2.29 -8.27
CA THR A 179 -23.99 -2.47 -8.90
C THR A 179 -23.70 -1.30 -9.85
N VAL A 180 -22.63 -0.56 -9.58
CA VAL A 180 -22.17 0.59 -10.37
C VAL A 180 -20.79 0.25 -10.94
N ILE A 181 -20.70 0.17 -12.27
CA ILE A 181 -19.45 -0.12 -12.97
C ILE A 181 -18.95 1.15 -13.64
N ILE A 182 -17.72 1.57 -13.35
CA ILE A 182 -16.99 2.61 -14.09
C ILE A 182 -15.98 1.88 -14.98
N ASP A 183 -16.27 1.81 -16.27
CA ASP A 183 -15.55 1.00 -17.27
C ASP A 183 -14.74 1.90 -18.20
N GLY A 184 -13.41 1.72 -18.21
CA GLY A 184 -12.50 2.47 -19.08
C GLY A 184 -12.35 1.92 -20.51
N GLY A 185 -12.97 0.77 -20.83
CA GLY A 185 -13.00 0.19 -22.17
C GLY A 185 -11.77 -0.63 -22.59
N CYS A 186 -10.72 -0.65 -21.79
CA CYS A 186 -9.47 -1.34 -22.09
C CYS A 186 -9.40 -2.74 -21.49
N ARG A 187 -9.61 -3.78 -22.29
CA ARG A 187 -9.50 -5.16 -21.83
C ARG A 187 -8.10 -5.71 -22.05
N PHE A 188 -7.40 -6.02 -20.97
CA PHE A 188 -6.12 -6.69 -21.02
C PHE A 188 -6.33 -8.19 -20.73
N VAL A 189 -5.71 -9.03 -21.54
CA VAL A 189 -5.77 -10.49 -21.39
C VAL A 189 -4.35 -10.98 -21.30
N CYS A 190 -3.92 -11.32 -20.08
CA CYS A 190 -2.74 -12.15 -19.90
C CYS A 190 -3.17 -13.61 -19.95
N GLU A 191 -2.56 -14.40 -20.83
CA GLU A 191 -2.78 -15.86 -20.86
C GLU A 191 -2.21 -16.49 -19.57
N PRO A 192 -3.03 -17.20 -18.75
CA PRO A 192 -2.65 -17.66 -17.41
C PRO A 192 -1.45 -18.61 -17.37
N ASP A 193 -1.19 -19.33 -18.46
CA ASP A 193 -0.24 -20.45 -18.49
C ASP A 193 1.24 -20.02 -18.44
N GLN A 194 1.53 -18.71 -18.46
CA GLN A 194 2.89 -18.16 -18.40
C GLN A 194 3.32 -17.66 -17.01
N TYR A 195 2.43 -17.68 -16.00
CA TYR A 195 2.66 -17.04 -14.70
C TYR A 195 3.65 -17.75 -13.76
N LEU A 196 3.95 -19.02 -13.98
CA LEU A 196 4.74 -19.84 -13.04
C LEU A 196 6.16 -20.18 -13.53
N GLY A 197 6.66 -19.46 -14.56
CA GLY A 197 8.03 -19.60 -15.05
C GLY A 197 8.97 -18.55 -14.45
N THR A 198 10.28 -18.81 -14.48
CA THR A 198 11.35 -17.92 -13.96
C THR A 198 11.51 -16.58 -14.72
N ASP A 199 10.56 -16.24 -15.60
CA ASP A 199 10.51 -14.98 -16.34
C ASP A 199 9.04 -14.59 -16.61
N PRO A 200 8.21 -14.34 -15.57
CA PRO A 200 6.77 -14.19 -15.70
C PRO A 200 6.44 -12.71 -15.72
N ILE A 201 6.90 -12.00 -16.74
CA ILE A 201 6.37 -10.67 -17.01
C ILE A 201 5.44 -10.84 -18.20
N CYS A 202 4.22 -10.31 -18.10
CA CYS A 202 3.34 -10.04 -19.25
C CYS A 202 3.98 -9.01 -20.23
N GLN A 203 5.28 -9.06 -20.45
CA GLN A 203 6.07 -8.10 -21.23
C GLN A 203 5.70 -8.16 -22.72
N ASP A 204 5.19 -9.30 -23.19
CA ASP A 204 4.71 -9.48 -24.57
C ASP A 204 3.19 -9.24 -24.74
N VAL A 205 2.45 -8.85 -23.69
CA VAL A 205 0.99 -8.63 -23.75
C VAL A 205 0.62 -7.32 -24.44
N ALA A 206 1.60 -6.47 -24.76
CA ALA A 206 1.43 -5.42 -25.77
C ALA A 206 0.91 -5.96 -27.13
N GLY A 207 0.98 -7.28 -27.38
CA GLY A 207 0.46 -7.94 -28.58
C GLY A 207 -1.04 -8.26 -28.59
N GLU A 208 -1.73 -8.35 -27.45
CA GLU A 208 -3.16 -8.76 -27.39
C GLU A 208 -4.03 -7.88 -26.48
N THR A 209 -3.72 -6.58 -26.36
CA THR A 209 -4.71 -5.63 -25.84
C THR A 209 -5.89 -5.58 -26.80
N THR A 210 -7.05 -6.09 -26.37
CA THR A 210 -8.29 -5.98 -27.14
C THR A 210 -9.09 -4.81 -26.62
N VAL A 211 -9.36 -3.82 -27.47
CA VAL A 211 -10.40 -2.83 -27.20
C VAL A 211 -11.70 -3.59 -26.96
N ASN A 212 -12.39 -3.28 -25.86
CA ASN A 212 -13.69 -3.85 -25.62
C ASN A 212 -14.65 -3.37 -26.72
N GLN A 213 -15.04 -4.26 -27.65
CA GLN A 213 -15.88 -3.91 -28.80
C GLN A 213 -17.29 -3.43 -28.39
N ASP A 214 -17.71 -3.72 -27.16
CA ASP A 214 -18.97 -3.26 -26.60
C ASP A 214 -18.87 -1.86 -25.97
N HIS A 215 -17.66 -1.29 -25.91
CA HIS A 215 -17.45 0.07 -25.43
C HIS A 215 -17.89 1.07 -26.51
N PRO A 216 -18.80 2.02 -26.20
CA PRO A 216 -19.24 3.00 -27.19
C PRO A 216 -18.02 3.82 -27.66
N ASP A 217 -17.90 4.06 -28.97
CA ASP A 217 -16.82 4.89 -29.53
C ASP A 217 -16.80 6.25 -28.82
N TRP A 218 -15.74 6.54 -28.06
CA TRP A 218 -15.57 7.86 -27.48
C TRP A 218 -15.15 8.84 -28.56
N SER A 219 -15.96 9.87 -28.77
CA SER A 219 -15.51 11.10 -29.44
C SER A 219 -15.17 12.16 -28.38
N PHE A 220 -14.21 11.87 -27.50
CA PHE A 220 -13.60 12.86 -26.62
C PHE A 220 -12.19 13.13 -27.12
N ASN A 221 -11.88 14.38 -27.46
CA ASN A 221 -10.64 14.80 -28.15
C ASN A 221 -9.40 14.79 -27.22
N ALA A 222 -9.31 13.83 -26.29
CA ALA A 222 -8.33 13.76 -25.21
C ALA A 222 -7.32 12.63 -25.38
N PHE A 223 -6.17 12.99 -25.94
CA PHE A 223 -4.89 12.26 -25.77
C PHE A 223 -4.57 12.15 -24.26
N PRO A 224 -3.91 11.10 -23.72
CA PRO A 224 -3.21 9.97 -24.30
C PRO A 224 -3.78 8.61 -23.82
N MET A 225 -5.05 8.52 -23.37
CA MET A 225 -5.64 7.23 -23.00
C MET A 225 -5.68 6.24 -24.19
N ASP A 226 -5.67 6.76 -25.42
CA ASP A 226 -5.63 5.97 -26.67
C ASP A 226 -4.29 5.31 -26.98
N LEU A 227 -3.18 5.71 -26.34
CA LEU A 227 -1.86 5.16 -26.67
C LEU A 227 -1.62 3.77 -26.08
N GLU A 228 -2.30 3.41 -24.99
CA GLU A 228 -2.05 2.17 -24.24
C GLU A 228 -3.06 1.05 -24.56
N CYS A 229 -4.22 1.37 -25.15
CA CYS A 229 -5.26 0.34 -25.42
C CYS A 229 -5.33 -0.18 -26.87
N SER A 230 -4.78 0.54 -27.86
CA SER A 230 -4.56 0.06 -29.23
C SER A 230 -3.89 1.13 -30.09
N SER A 231 -2.75 0.86 -30.73
CA SER A 231 -2.28 1.73 -31.83
C SER A 231 -2.38 1.02 -33.18
N ALA A 232 -3.20 1.56 -34.08
CA ALA A 232 -2.93 1.73 -35.51
C ALA A 232 -4.06 2.56 -36.16
N GLU A 233 -3.76 3.83 -36.48
CA GLU A 233 -4.55 4.75 -37.32
C GLU A 233 -5.88 5.30 -36.78
N TRP A 234 -5.79 6.40 -36.00
CA TRP A 234 -6.86 7.39 -35.85
C TRP A 234 -6.32 8.81 -36.06
N PRO A 235 -7.12 9.75 -36.60
CA PRO A 235 -6.64 11.04 -37.11
C PRO A 235 -6.20 11.97 -35.98
N THR A 236 -5.05 12.61 -36.18
CA THR A 236 -4.43 13.61 -35.30
C THR A 236 -5.38 14.76 -34.93
N ALA A 237 -5.76 14.88 -33.66
CA ALA A 237 -6.41 16.06 -33.08
C ALA A 237 -5.72 16.42 -31.75
N SER A 238 -5.32 17.68 -31.56
CA SER A 238 -4.17 18.08 -30.74
C SER A 238 -4.46 18.58 -29.32
N ASP A 239 -5.65 18.42 -28.74
CA ASP A 239 -6.10 19.46 -27.79
C ASP A 239 -6.46 19.05 -26.34
N VAL A 240 -6.30 17.80 -25.87
CA VAL A 240 -6.42 17.50 -24.42
C VAL A 240 -5.39 16.45 -24.03
N TYR A 241 -4.63 16.68 -22.96
CA TYR A 241 -3.63 15.78 -22.35
C TYR A 241 -4.18 15.29 -21.00
N VAL A 242 -4.56 14.01 -20.90
CA VAL A 242 -4.78 13.27 -19.65
C VAL A 242 -3.40 12.92 -19.07
N PRO A 243 -2.99 13.51 -17.94
CA PRO A 243 -1.70 13.19 -17.32
C PRO A 243 -1.60 11.70 -17.02
N SER A 244 -0.39 11.15 -17.14
CA SER A 244 -0.05 9.73 -16.88
C SER A 244 -0.32 9.26 -15.43
N TYR A 245 -0.95 10.10 -14.61
CA TYR A 245 -1.24 9.90 -13.20
C TYR A 245 -2.74 9.89 -12.89
N GLN A 246 -3.62 9.98 -13.90
CA GLN A 246 -5.06 9.93 -13.69
C GLN A 246 -5.59 8.49 -13.67
N GLY A 247 -6.65 8.27 -12.90
CA GLY A 247 -7.43 7.04 -12.92
C GLY A 247 -8.85 7.28 -13.43
N MET A 248 -9.61 6.18 -13.58
CA MET A 248 -11.05 6.24 -13.88
C MET A 248 -11.82 6.99 -12.79
N ILE A 249 -11.32 6.95 -11.56
CA ILE A 249 -11.66 7.90 -10.52
C ILE A 249 -10.40 8.66 -10.15
N THR A 250 -10.47 9.99 -10.11
CA THR A 250 -9.32 10.84 -9.78
C THR A 250 -9.73 11.87 -8.74
N ALA A 251 -8.94 12.01 -7.65
CA ALA A 251 -9.06 13.09 -6.67
C ALA A 251 -7.78 13.92 -6.62
N VAL A 252 -7.90 15.25 -6.73
CA VAL A 252 -6.76 16.17 -6.87
C VAL A 252 -6.87 17.35 -5.95
N ARG A 253 -5.86 17.59 -5.12
CA ARG A 253 -5.87 18.76 -4.21
C ARG A 253 -7.21 18.87 -3.48
N ALA A 254 -7.79 17.72 -3.13
CA ALA A 254 -9.16 17.60 -2.64
C ALA A 254 -9.15 17.13 -1.20
N ALA A 255 -10.10 17.58 -0.40
CA ALA A 255 -10.20 17.22 1.01
C ALA A 255 -11.54 16.57 1.34
N ARG A 256 -11.60 15.67 2.33
CA ARG A 256 -12.83 15.00 2.79
C ARG A 256 -13.55 14.31 1.65
N ILE A 257 -12.86 13.38 1.01
CA ILE A 257 -13.36 12.62 -0.12
C ILE A 257 -13.63 11.19 0.32
N GLU A 258 -14.80 10.66 0.02
CA GLU A 258 -15.13 9.26 0.23
C GLU A 258 -15.57 8.63 -1.10
N ILE A 259 -14.86 7.59 -1.52
CA ILE A 259 -15.16 6.80 -2.72
C ILE A 259 -15.42 5.38 -2.25
N ARG A 260 -16.68 4.90 -2.38
CA ARG A 260 -17.06 3.62 -1.80
C ARG A 260 -17.98 2.78 -2.66
N GLY A 261 -17.76 1.46 -2.67
CA GLY A 261 -18.72 0.48 -3.19
C GLY A 261 -18.83 0.44 -4.71
N LEU A 262 -17.84 0.98 -5.43
CA LEU A 262 -17.85 1.07 -6.89
C LEU A 262 -17.06 -0.10 -7.50
N GLU A 263 -17.46 -0.54 -8.69
CA GLU A 263 -16.65 -1.42 -9.53
C GLU A 263 -15.90 -0.58 -10.56
N VAL A 264 -14.57 -0.54 -10.52
CA VAL A 264 -13.74 0.12 -11.53
C VAL A 264 -13.10 -0.95 -12.40
N ARG A 265 -13.35 -0.92 -13.71
CA ARG A 265 -12.87 -1.94 -14.65
C ARG A 265 -12.19 -1.36 -15.86
N ASN A 266 -11.32 -2.16 -16.46
CA ASN A 266 -10.78 -1.92 -17.79
C ASN A 266 -10.12 -0.55 -17.91
N SER A 267 -9.45 -0.11 -16.85
CA SER A 267 -8.88 1.24 -16.83
C SER A 267 -7.66 1.30 -17.75
N PRO A 268 -7.58 2.28 -18.67
CA PRO A 268 -6.41 2.51 -19.50
C PRO A 268 -5.17 2.92 -18.69
N VAL A 269 -5.35 3.41 -17.46
CA VAL A 269 -4.27 3.93 -16.62
C VAL A 269 -4.43 3.41 -15.19
N PHE A 270 -4.83 4.24 -14.21
CA PHE A 270 -5.10 3.81 -12.84
C PHE A 270 -6.59 3.50 -12.61
N GLY A 271 -6.93 2.65 -11.66
CA GLY A 271 -8.32 2.50 -11.24
C GLY A 271 -8.80 3.78 -10.53
N ILE A 272 -8.22 4.02 -9.36
CA ILE A 272 -8.46 5.20 -8.52
C ILE A 272 -7.12 5.89 -8.28
N SER A 273 -7.06 7.20 -8.50
CA SER A 273 -5.86 8.01 -8.27
C SER A 273 -6.16 9.19 -7.36
N VAL A 274 -5.35 9.41 -6.34
CA VAL A 274 -5.44 10.54 -5.41
C VAL A 274 -4.08 11.22 -5.37
N TYR A 275 -4.02 12.51 -5.68
CA TYR A 275 -2.72 13.17 -5.77
C TYR A 275 -2.71 14.63 -5.34
N SER A 276 -1.48 15.15 -5.19
CA SER A 276 -1.17 16.56 -4.97
C SER A 276 -1.81 17.15 -3.73
N ARG A 277 -1.40 16.69 -2.54
CA ARG A 277 -1.83 17.25 -1.25
C ARG A 277 -3.34 17.13 -1.02
N SER A 278 -3.91 15.98 -1.40
CA SER A 278 -5.28 15.65 -0.99
C SER A 278 -5.29 15.23 0.47
N GLN A 279 -6.40 15.46 1.17
CA GLN A 279 -6.48 15.25 2.63
C GLN A 279 -7.80 14.58 3.04
N ASP A 280 -7.79 13.77 4.10
CA ASP A 280 -9.00 13.13 4.63
C ASP A 280 -9.73 12.32 3.53
N VAL A 281 -9.02 11.37 2.91
CA VAL A 281 -9.53 10.59 1.77
C VAL A 281 -9.77 9.15 2.20
N ILE A 282 -10.98 8.66 1.94
CA ILE A 282 -11.41 7.29 2.18
C ILE A 282 -11.71 6.63 0.83
N ILE A 283 -11.01 5.53 0.54
CA ILE A 283 -11.27 4.64 -0.60
C ILE A 283 -11.65 3.29 -0.02
N ALA A 284 -12.95 2.97 -0.01
CA ALA A 284 -13.46 1.82 0.73
C ALA A 284 -14.33 0.87 -0.10
N ASP A 285 -14.27 -0.43 0.14
CA ASP A 285 -15.23 -1.41 -0.36
C ASP A 285 -15.38 -1.43 -1.91
N ASN A 286 -14.33 -1.05 -2.66
CA ASN A 286 -14.37 -1.03 -4.13
C ASN A 286 -13.85 -2.34 -4.73
N LEU A 287 -14.38 -2.73 -5.89
CA LEU A 287 -13.80 -3.77 -6.73
C LEU A 287 -13.04 -3.10 -7.88
N ILE A 288 -11.74 -3.30 -7.96
CA ILE A 288 -10.89 -2.68 -8.99
C ILE A 288 -10.20 -3.78 -9.78
N ASP A 289 -10.50 -3.87 -11.06
CA ASP A 289 -10.13 -5.02 -11.86
C ASP A 289 -9.67 -4.65 -13.28
N ASN A 290 -8.68 -5.39 -13.80
CA ASN A 290 -8.20 -5.23 -15.17
C ASN A 290 -7.75 -3.79 -15.44
N VAL A 291 -6.67 -3.38 -14.78
CA VAL A 291 -6.13 -2.01 -14.80
C VAL A 291 -4.73 -2.02 -15.38
N PHE A 292 -4.44 -1.06 -16.26
CA PHE A 292 -3.15 -1.02 -16.96
C PHE A 292 -1.98 -0.73 -16.01
N ARG A 293 -2.10 0.30 -15.16
CA ARG A 293 -1.08 0.70 -14.19
C ARG A 293 -1.45 0.19 -12.80
N GLY A 294 -1.51 1.05 -11.79
CA GLY A 294 -1.95 0.66 -10.44
C GLY A 294 -3.47 0.72 -10.25
N ALA A 295 -4.02 -0.14 -9.39
CA ALA A 295 -5.44 -0.12 -9.08
C ALA A 295 -5.78 1.11 -8.23
N ILE A 296 -4.98 1.37 -7.20
CA ILE A 296 -5.10 2.55 -6.33
C ILE A 296 -3.73 3.21 -6.24
N LYS A 297 -3.63 4.47 -6.67
CA LYS A 297 -2.44 5.28 -6.45
C LYS A 297 -2.78 6.46 -5.56
N ILE A 298 -2.04 6.63 -4.47
CA ILE A 298 -2.12 7.80 -3.61
C ILE A 298 -0.74 8.44 -3.51
N ASP A 299 -0.68 9.73 -3.80
CA ASP A 299 0.57 10.45 -3.91
C ASP A 299 0.50 11.81 -3.20
N ARG A 300 1.51 12.12 -2.39
CA ARG A 300 1.68 13.42 -1.74
C ARG A 300 0.47 13.85 -0.91
N SER A 301 -0.18 12.96 -0.19
CA SER A 301 -1.49 13.21 0.45
C SER A 301 -1.48 12.80 1.92
N SER A 302 -2.49 13.22 2.69
CA SER A 302 -2.51 12.97 4.14
C SER A 302 -3.87 12.54 4.68
N ASN A 303 -3.87 11.86 5.84
CA ASN A 303 -5.08 11.33 6.49
C ASN A 303 -5.87 10.44 5.52
N LEU A 304 -5.25 9.32 5.13
CA LEU A 304 -5.74 8.44 4.09
C LEU A 304 -6.22 7.12 4.66
N VAL A 305 -7.33 6.60 4.14
CA VAL A 305 -7.82 5.26 4.45
C VAL A 305 -8.12 4.53 3.15
N VAL A 306 -7.46 3.39 2.94
CA VAL A 306 -7.71 2.45 1.84
C VAL A 306 -8.13 1.13 2.46
N SER A 307 -9.43 0.80 2.42
CA SER A 307 -9.91 -0.40 3.11
C SER A 307 -11.01 -1.20 2.43
N GLY A 308 -11.04 -2.51 2.67
CA GLY A 308 -12.10 -3.38 2.14
C GLY A 308 -12.10 -3.50 0.61
N ASN A 309 -11.05 -3.04 -0.08
CA ASN A 309 -11.02 -3.08 -1.54
C ASN A 309 -10.56 -4.45 -2.04
N ILE A 310 -11.13 -4.90 -3.15
CA ILE A 310 -10.68 -6.08 -3.88
C ILE A 310 -9.99 -5.59 -5.15
N VAL A 311 -8.69 -5.84 -5.24
CA VAL A 311 -7.86 -5.51 -6.39
C VAL A 311 -7.48 -6.79 -7.11
N SER A 312 -7.80 -6.89 -8.40
CA SER A 312 -7.36 -8.03 -9.21
C SER A 312 -6.90 -7.63 -10.60
N ARG A 313 -5.95 -8.39 -11.19
CA ARG A 313 -5.51 -8.16 -12.59
C ARG A 313 -5.14 -6.69 -12.85
N SER A 314 -4.41 -6.08 -11.92
CA SER A 314 -3.85 -4.75 -12.11
C SER A 314 -2.39 -4.87 -12.56
N THR A 315 -1.78 -3.74 -12.91
CA THR A 315 -0.36 -3.58 -13.24
C THR A 315 0.02 -4.32 -14.52
N ALA A 316 -0.75 -4.14 -15.59
CA ALA A 316 -0.45 -4.70 -16.90
C ALA A 316 0.86 -4.14 -17.46
N SER A 317 1.17 -2.89 -17.13
CA SER A 317 2.47 -2.27 -17.28
C SER A 317 3.42 -2.68 -16.16
N SER A 318 4.72 -2.49 -16.37
CA SER A 318 5.76 -2.76 -15.37
C SER A 318 5.87 -1.73 -14.26
N THR A 319 4.95 -0.77 -14.21
CA THR A 319 4.86 0.27 -13.17
C THR A 319 3.47 0.92 -13.24
N PRO A 320 2.90 1.41 -12.13
CA PRO A 320 3.20 1.15 -10.71
C PRO A 320 2.47 -0.08 -10.15
N GLU A 321 2.54 -0.24 -8.83
CA GLU A 321 2.04 -1.33 -7.99
C GLU A 321 0.51 -1.35 -7.87
N ASN A 322 -0.04 -2.42 -7.30
CA ASN A 322 -1.49 -2.59 -7.21
C ASN A 322 -2.13 -1.51 -6.32
N ILE A 323 -1.63 -1.37 -5.09
CA ILE A 323 -1.96 -0.26 -4.19
C ILE A 323 -0.66 0.46 -3.84
N THR A 324 -0.51 1.70 -4.29
CA THR A 324 0.66 2.54 -4.00
C THR A 324 0.27 3.68 -3.07
N ALA A 325 0.97 3.83 -1.96
CA ALA A 325 0.94 5.01 -1.09
C ALA A 325 2.33 5.67 -1.08
N SER A 326 2.54 6.63 -1.98
CA SER A 326 3.80 7.36 -2.12
C SER A 326 3.76 8.74 -1.46
N MET A 327 4.82 9.11 -0.72
CA MET A 327 5.00 10.44 -0.13
C MET A 327 3.81 10.90 0.72
N ASN A 328 3.24 10.01 1.53
CA ASN A 328 2.04 10.31 2.29
C ASN A 328 2.34 10.55 3.76
N ASN A 329 1.47 11.28 4.43
CA ASN A 329 1.55 11.43 5.88
C ASN A 329 0.26 10.93 6.50
N ASN A 330 0.35 10.01 7.46
CA ASN A 330 -0.80 9.51 8.21
C ASN A 330 -1.78 8.73 7.30
N TYR A 331 -1.47 7.47 7.04
CA TYR A 331 -2.25 6.63 6.13
C TYR A 331 -2.49 5.23 6.71
N ALA A 332 -3.62 4.63 6.35
CA ALA A 332 -3.98 3.27 6.70
C ALA A 332 -4.42 2.50 5.45
N ILE A 333 -3.79 1.35 5.19
CA ILE A 333 -4.12 0.41 4.12
C ILE A 333 -4.46 -0.92 4.78
N TYR A 334 -5.74 -1.26 4.89
CA TYR A 334 -6.14 -2.44 5.64
C TYR A 334 -7.37 -3.18 5.11
N ASN A 335 -7.51 -4.46 5.44
CA ASN A 335 -8.62 -5.30 4.98
C ASN A 335 -8.77 -5.32 3.45
N ASN A 336 -7.69 -5.15 2.68
CA ASN A 336 -7.74 -5.25 1.23
C ASN A 336 -7.38 -6.67 0.78
N ILE A 337 -7.94 -7.09 -0.35
CA ILE A 337 -7.55 -8.32 -1.04
C ILE A 337 -6.86 -7.92 -2.34
N VAL A 338 -5.60 -8.30 -2.51
CA VAL A 338 -4.84 -8.07 -3.75
C VAL A 338 -4.48 -9.41 -4.36
N THR A 339 -4.88 -9.64 -5.62
CA THR A 339 -4.68 -10.95 -6.24
C THR A 339 -4.52 -10.94 -7.76
N ASN A 340 -3.88 -11.97 -8.32
CA ASN A 340 -3.78 -12.18 -9.76
C ASN A 340 -3.23 -10.95 -10.50
N SER A 341 -2.26 -10.27 -9.89
CA SER A 341 -1.61 -9.08 -10.43
C SER A 341 -0.60 -9.45 -11.51
N TRP A 342 -0.17 -8.48 -12.31
CA TRP A 342 0.58 -8.81 -13.53
C TRP A 342 2.07 -8.47 -13.53
N ASN A 343 2.56 -7.57 -12.68
CA ASN A 343 3.95 -7.15 -12.82
C ASN A 343 4.64 -6.68 -11.55
N ASP A 344 3.89 -6.25 -10.52
CA ASP A 344 4.53 -5.54 -9.41
C ASP A 344 3.93 -5.87 -8.03
N ALA A 345 4.34 -5.11 -7.02
CA ALA A 345 4.00 -5.38 -5.62
C ALA A 345 2.49 -5.35 -5.36
N GLY A 346 2.03 -6.15 -4.40
CA GLY A 346 0.65 -6.11 -3.94
C GLY A 346 0.31 -4.78 -3.25
N ILE A 347 1.17 -4.34 -2.33
CA ILE A 347 1.10 -3.02 -1.72
C ILE A 347 2.50 -2.43 -1.74
N ASP A 348 2.63 -1.17 -2.15
CA ASP A 348 3.85 -0.39 -2.01
C ASP A 348 3.57 0.88 -1.20
N ALA A 349 4.35 1.07 -0.15
CA ALA A 349 4.36 2.29 0.64
C ALA A 349 5.78 2.82 0.65
N GLY A 350 5.99 3.92 -0.07
CA GLY A 350 7.33 4.44 -0.23
C GLY A 350 7.42 5.95 -0.38
N ALA A 351 8.63 6.46 -0.33
CA ALA A 351 8.90 7.87 -0.47
C ALA A 351 9.75 8.09 -1.73
N HIS A 352 9.41 9.15 -2.47
CA HIS A 352 9.98 9.44 -3.79
C HIS A 352 10.21 10.95 -3.95
N SER A 353 11.40 11.36 -4.40
CA SER A 353 11.72 12.74 -4.83
C SER A 353 11.80 13.83 -3.74
N GLY A 354 12.40 13.51 -2.60
CA GLY A 354 12.69 14.43 -1.49
C GLY A 354 11.51 14.74 -0.58
N GLU A 355 10.51 13.87 -0.51
CA GLU A 355 9.33 14.03 0.35
C GLU A 355 9.18 12.82 1.27
N ASP A 356 8.72 13.04 2.51
CA ASP A 356 8.65 11.98 3.51
C ASP A 356 7.36 11.14 3.38
N ASN A 357 7.43 9.86 3.72
CA ASN A 357 6.29 8.95 3.84
C ASN A 357 6.18 8.41 5.28
N ASN A 358 5.36 9.05 6.12
CA ASN A 358 5.39 8.84 7.56
C ASN A 358 4.05 8.43 8.17
N TYR A 359 4.11 7.73 9.30
CA TYR A 359 2.95 7.32 10.11
C TYR A 359 1.98 6.42 9.31
N GLY A 360 2.53 5.31 8.81
CA GLY A 360 1.81 4.34 8.00
C GLY A 360 1.28 3.16 8.81
N TYR A 361 0.07 2.72 8.49
CA TYR A 361 -0.49 1.47 8.97
C TYR A 361 -0.85 0.54 7.80
N ILE A 362 -0.30 -0.67 7.76
CA ILE A 362 -0.60 -1.68 6.74
C ILE A 362 -1.02 -2.97 7.44
N GLY A 363 -2.33 -3.17 7.56
CA GLY A 363 -2.92 -4.17 8.46
C GLY A 363 -3.90 -5.12 7.78
N TYR A 364 -3.99 -6.39 8.18
CA TYR A 364 -5.13 -7.25 7.80
C TYR A 364 -5.36 -7.41 6.28
N ASN A 365 -4.33 -7.23 5.45
CA ASN A 365 -4.47 -7.42 4.00
C ASN A 365 -4.23 -8.89 3.64
N THR A 366 -4.93 -9.38 2.62
CA THR A 366 -4.68 -10.69 2.02
C THR A 366 -4.10 -10.49 0.62
N ILE A 367 -2.86 -10.91 0.40
CA ILE A 367 -2.13 -10.67 -0.85
C ILE A 367 -1.67 -12.02 -1.41
N TYR A 368 -2.13 -12.39 -2.60
CA TYR A 368 -1.76 -13.69 -3.17
C TYR A 368 -1.80 -13.78 -4.68
N ASP A 369 -1.03 -14.72 -5.23
CA ASP A 369 -0.86 -14.89 -6.68
C ASP A 369 -0.42 -13.56 -7.33
N VAL A 370 0.51 -12.86 -6.67
CA VAL A 370 1.16 -11.64 -7.18
C VAL A 370 2.57 -11.99 -7.65
N PRO A 371 3.05 -11.46 -8.79
CA PRO A 371 4.27 -11.96 -9.41
C PRO A 371 5.54 -11.45 -8.71
N ALA A 372 5.55 -10.18 -8.29
CA ALA A 372 6.72 -9.56 -7.68
C ALA A 372 6.68 -9.69 -6.15
N THR A 373 6.50 -8.60 -5.41
CA THR A 373 6.57 -8.53 -3.93
C THR A 373 5.17 -8.50 -3.31
N GLY A 374 4.95 -9.06 -2.12
CA GLY A 374 3.67 -8.89 -1.42
C GLY A 374 3.48 -7.44 -0.93
N ILE A 375 4.21 -7.06 0.12
CA ILE A 375 4.28 -5.68 0.65
C ILE A 375 5.70 -5.13 0.44
N TYR A 376 5.80 -3.95 -0.17
CA TYR A 376 7.05 -3.24 -0.35
C TYR A 376 7.05 -1.94 0.47
N LEU A 377 8.01 -1.78 1.38
CA LEU A 377 8.36 -0.51 2.00
C LEU A 377 9.64 -0.01 1.38
N CYS A 378 9.59 1.13 0.68
CA CYS A 378 10.75 1.64 -0.03
C CYS A 378 11.01 3.13 0.15
N THR A 379 12.27 3.54 0.01
CA THR A 379 12.62 4.96 -0.15
C THR A 379 13.59 5.14 -1.29
N GLN A 380 13.56 6.28 -1.97
CA GLN A 380 14.58 6.64 -2.96
C GLN A 380 15.57 7.67 -2.39
N GLU A 381 16.49 8.15 -3.22
CA GLU A 381 17.49 9.11 -2.80
C GLU A 381 16.87 10.41 -2.26
N GLY A 382 17.26 10.78 -1.03
CA GLY A 382 16.79 12.01 -0.38
C GLY A 382 15.42 11.89 0.27
N ASP A 383 14.81 10.70 0.22
CA ASP A 383 13.52 10.40 0.80
C ASP A 383 13.62 9.75 2.18
N SER A 384 12.57 9.89 2.99
CA SER A 384 12.46 9.19 4.27
C SER A 384 11.14 8.44 4.40
N LEU A 385 11.17 7.27 5.03
CA LEU A 385 9.99 6.52 5.45
C LEU A 385 10.15 6.22 6.93
N ALA A 386 9.22 6.70 7.76
CA ALA A 386 9.31 6.54 9.19
C ALA A 386 7.97 6.20 9.86
N HIS A 387 8.05 5.51 11.00
CA HIS A 387 6.90 5.19 11.84
C HIS A 387 5.84 4.37 11.09
N VAL A 388 6.24 3.23 10.55
CA VAL A 388 5.34 2.34 9.78
C VAL A 388 5.11 1.04 10.55
N LEU A 389 3.85 0.70 10.76
CA LEU A 389 3.41 -0.57 11.34
C LEU A 389 2.80 -1.46 10.26
N VAL A 390 3.35 -2.66 10.10
CA VAL A 390 2.86 -3.71 9.20
C VAL A 390 2.46 -4.93 10.03
N GLU A 391 1.16 -5.22 10.13
CA GLU A 391 0.68 -6.32 10.97
C GLU A 391 -0.52 -7.10 10.42
N ASN A 392 -0.70 -8.33 10.89
CA ASN A 392 -1.87 -9.15 10.62
C ASN A 392 -2.13 -9.40 9.11
N ASN A 393 -1.11 -9.30 8.26
CA ASN A 393 -1.25 -9.56 6.83
C ASN A 393 -1.04 -11.06 6.53
N VAL A 394 -1.80 -11.57 5.56
CA VAL A 394 -1.65 -12.92 5.01
C VAL A 394 -1.15 -12.82 3.58
N ILE A 395 0.07 -13.30 3.32
CA ILE A 395 0.77 -13.12 2.05
C ILE A 395 1.24 -14.49 1.55
N TYR A 396 0.80 -14.90 0.35
CA TYR A 396 1.19 -16.20 -0.18
C TYR A 396 1.22 -16.31 -1.69
N ASN A 397 1.88 -17.35 -2.21
CA ASN A 397 2.05 -17.57 -3.65
C ASN A 397 2.63 -16.34 -4.37
N VAL A 398 3.59 -15.65 -3.74
CA VAL A 398 4.29 -14.53 -4.35
C VAL A 398 5.37 -15.08 -5.30
N GLY A 399 5.35 -14.64 -6.56
CA GLY A 399 5.98 -15.34 -7.69
C GLY A 399 7.50 -15.42 -7.68
N PHE A 400 8.21 -14.29 -7.79
CA PHE A 400 9.68 -14.26 -7.94
C PHE A 400 10.41 -13.36 -6.94
N SER A 401 9.70 -12.62 -6.09
CA SER A 401 10.29 -11.71 -5.10
C SER A 401 9.97 -12.15 -3.67
N ASP A 402 9.85 -11.19 -2.75
CA ASP A 402 9.65 -11.40 -1.32
C ASP A 402 8.17 -11.28 -0.95
N CYS A 403 7.71 -12.05 0.05
CA CYS A 403 6.45 -11.74 0.72
C CYS A 403 6.44 -10.29 1.22
N MET A 404 7.52 -9.87 1.89
CA MET A 404 7.67 -8.51 2.37
C MET A 404 9.09 -8.03 2.12
N ARG A 405 9.20 -6.79 1.68
CA ARG A 405 10.48 -6.14 1.42
C ARG A 405 10.51 -4.79 2.11
N VAL A 406 11.60 -4.53 2.84
CA VAL A 406 11.96 -3.19 3.29
C VAL A 406 13.28 -2.85 2.65
N ALA A 407 13.29 -1.86 1.75
CA ALA A 407 14.51 -1.50 1.06
C ALA A 407 14.68 -0.01 0.84
N THR A 408 15.90 0.45 1.07
CA THR A 408 16.34 1.74 0.52
C THR A 408 16.76 1.48 -0.93
N GLU A 409 16.10 2.16 -1.85
CA GLU A 409 16.42 2.21 -3.26
C GLU A 409 17.25 3.45 -3.57
N GLY A 410 18.10 3.35 -4.58
CA GLY A 410 18.84 4.47 -5.11
C GLY A 410 19.30 4.14 -6.52
N ASP A 411 19.63 5.17 -7.29
CA ASP A 411 20.35 5.04 -8.56
C ASP A 411 21.87 5.17 -8.38
N GLY A 412 22.32 5.26 -7.12
CA GLY A 412 23.72 5.38 -6.71
C GLY A 412 24.20 6.82 -6.49
N THR A 413 23.35 7.85 -6.56
CA THR A 413 23.77 9.23 -6.26
C THR A 413 23.57 9.69 -4.81
N GLY A 414 22.79 8.93 -4.03
CA GLY A 414 22.56 9.18 -2.61
C GLY A 414 21.67 8.11 -1.98
N SER A 415 21.16 8.38 -0.79
CA SER A 415 20.43 7.43 0.02
C SER A 415 19.14 7.99 0.60
N GLY A 416 18.10 7.15 0.64
CA GLY A 416 16.96 7.35 1.51
C GLY A 416 17.21 6.82 2.92
N SER A 417 16.32 7.15 3.84
CA SER A 417 16.27 6.60 5.20
C SER A 417 14.98 5.83 5.45
N ILE A 418 15.08 4.72 6.18
CA ILE A 418 13.93 3.98 6.70
C ILE A 418 14.10 3.84 8.21
N GLU A 419 13.16 4.33 8.99
CA GLU A 419 13.28 4.43 10.45
C GLU A 419 11.99 3.98 11.14
N ASP A 420 12.09 3.40 12.34
CA ASP A 420 10.93 3.08 13.19
C ASP A 420 9.86 2.24 12.48
N VAL A 421 10.28 1.13 11.87
CA VAL A 421 9.39 0.20 11.18
C VAL A 421 9.17 -1.04 12.04
N ILE A 422 7.91 -1.40 12.28
CA ILE A 422 7.52 -2.62 12.99
C ILE A 422 6.77 -3.53 12.02
N ILE A 423 7.29 -4.74 11.82
CA ILE A 423 6.67 -5.82 11.05
C ILE A 423 6.32 -6.93 12.03
N ARG A 424 5.04 -7.15 12.31
CA ARG A 424 4.65 -8.16 13.29
C ARG A 424 3.39 -8.93 12.97
N ASN A 425 3.31 -10.15 13.47
CA ASN A 425 2.06 -10.92 13.42
C ASN A 425 1.53 -11.13 12.00
N ASN A 426 2.44 -11.26 11.03
CA ASN A 426 2.09 -11.55 9.63
C ASN A 426 2.36 -13.02 9.32
N LEU A 427 1.55 -13.59 8.43
CA LEU A 427 1.75 -14.91 7.85
C LEU A 427 2.24 -14.76 6.41
N CYS A 428 3.44 -15.26 6.14
CA CYS A 428 4.01 -15.35 4.80
C CYS A 428 4.28 -16.81 4.44
N HIS A 429 3.67 -17.33 3.37
CA HIS A 429 3.94 -18.71 2.97
C HIS A 429 3.92 -18.97 1.47
N SER A 430 4.51 -20.10 1.06
CA SER A 430 4.43 -20.62 -0.32
C SER A 430 4.86 -19.59 -1.39
N SER A 431 5.77 -18.68 -1.05
CA SER A 431 6.26 -17.61 -1.93
C SER A 431 7.69 -17.90 -2.38
N ALA A 432 8.21 -17.18 -3.39
CA ALA A 432 9.59 -17.33 -3.80
C ALA A 432 10.57 -17.05 -2.65
N ASN A 433 10.36 -15.97 -1.91
CA ASN A 433 11.14 -15.63 -0.74
C ASN A 433 10.24 -15.10 0.38
N GLY A 434 10.73 -15.15 1.62
CA GLY A 434 10.04 -14.63 2.79
C GLY A 434 10.20 -13.13 2.96
N ILE A 435 10.75 -12.69 4.09
CA ILE A 435 10.96 -11.27 4.43
C ILE A 435 12.37 -10.86 4.06
N TRP A 436 12.54 -9.77 3.32
CA TRP A 436 13.84 -9.18 3.01
C TRP A 436 13.97 -7.76 3.56
N LEU A 437 14.99 -7.53 4.38
CA LEU A 437 15.41 -6.21 4.84
C LEU A 437 16.78 -5.89 4.25
N GLY A 438 16.86 -4.85 3.42
CA GLY A 438 18.16 -4.49 2.85
C GLY A 438 18.23 -3.29 1.93
N TYR A 439 19.24 -3.26 1.07
CA TYR A 439 19.50 -2.15 0.14
C TYR A 439 19.65 -2.72 -1.29
N ARG A 440 19.20 -1.98 -2.32
CA ARG A 440 19.45 -2.29 -3.75
C ARG A 440 20.78 -1.79 -4.42
N THR A 441 21.22 -0.58 -4.10
CA THR A 441 22.49 0.17 -4.37
C THR A 441 23.37 0.42 -3.09
N ILE A 442 24.07 1.55 -2.89
CA ILE A 442 24.96 1.76 -1.70
C ILE A 442 24.54 3.03 -0.95
N GLY A 443 24.47 2.99 0.39
CA GLY A 443 24.51 4.19 1.25
C GLY A 443 23.31 4.48 2.16
N GLY A 444 22.32 3.60 2.22
CA GLY A 444 21.02 3.80 2.89
C GLY A 444 21.11 3.77 4.39
N TYR A 445 20.23 4.54 5.03
CA TYR A 445 20.08 4.50 6.48
C TYR A 445 18.88 3.63 6.83
N MET A 446 19.08 2.64 7.69
CA MET A 446 17.99 1.84 8.26
C MET A 446 18.17 1.78 9.78
N ASP A 447 17.18 2.24 10.52
CA ASP A 447 17.27 2.33 11.98
C ASP A 447 15.97 1.88 12.66
N ASN A 448 16.12 1.22 13.81
CA ASN A 448 15.00 0.80 14.65
C ASN A 448 13.95 -0.04 13.88
N ILE A 449 14.42 -1.09 13.19
CA ILE A 449 13.57 -1.98 12.39
C ILE A 449 13.28 -3.27 13.16
N HIS A 450 12.01 -3.53 13.45
CA HIS A 450 11.56 -4.64 14.28
C HIS A 450 10.79 -5.68 13.45
N VAL A 451 11.17 -6.96 13.53
CA VAL A 451 10.48 -8.10 12.93
C VAL A 451 10.09 -9.07 14.04
N ILE A 452 8.80 -9.08 14.42
CA ILE A 452 8.34 -9.69 15.68
C ILE A 452 7.15 -10.61 15.45
N ASN A 453 7.15 -11.84 15.98
CA ASN A 453 5.94 -12.69 15.94
C ASN A 453 5.40 -12.93 14.53
N ASN A 454 6.24 -13.07 13.50
CA ASN A 454 5.79 -13.45 12.17
C ASN A 454 5.91 -14.96 11.97
N THR A 455 5.01 -15.55 11.17
CA THR A 455 5.13 -16.93 10.70
C THR A 455 5.51 -16.92 9.23
N VAL A 456 6.68 -17.48 8.92
CA VAL A 456 7.25 -17.51 7.56
C VAL A 456 7.55 -18.95 7.16
N TYR A 457 6.72 -19.52 6.29
CA TYR A 457 6.68 -20.95 6.04
C TYR A 457 6.78 -21.34 4.57
N GLY A 458 7.57 -22.37 4.25
CA GLY A 458 7.48 -23.04 2.95
C GLY A 458 7.81 -22.14 1.75
N ASN A 459 8.63 -21.11 1.94
CA ASN A 459 9.06 -20.23 0.85
C ASN A 459 10.26 -20.82 0.09
N GLY A 460 10.52 -20.37 -1.13
CA GLY A 460 11.52 -20.94 -2.03
C GLY A 460 12.97 -20.79 -1.56
N THR A 461 13.45 -19.57 -1.33
CA THR A 461 14.88 -19.34 -1.01
C THR A 461 15.13 -19.16 0.48
N TYR A 462 14.48 -18.18 1.11
CA TYR A 462 14.71 -17.85 2.52
C TYR A 462 13.43 -17.52 3.28
N GLY A 463 13.44 -17.70 4.60
CA GLY A 463 12.40 -17.19 5.49
C GLY A 463 12.62 -15.71 5.83
N LEU A 464 13.78 -15.37 6.39
CA LEU A 464 14.16 -13.98 6.67
C LEU A 464 15.56 -13.69 6.13
N LYS A 465 15.75 -12.55 5.49
CA LYS A 465 17.05 -12.11 5.00
C LYS A 465 17.33 -10.67 5.42
N LEU A 466 18.38 -10.49 6.21
CA LEU A 466 18.94 -9.21 6.63
C LEU A 466 20.24 -9.00 5.86
N VAL A 467 20.27 -8.08 4.90
CA VAL A 467 21.49 -7.76 4.15
C VAL A 467 21.62 -6.26 4.00
N ASN A 468 22.70 -5.68 4.49
CA ASN A 468 22.98 -4.28 4.35
C ASN A 468 24.47 -4.01 4.05
N GLU A 469 24.75 -3.05 3.18
CA GLU A 469 26.14 -2.59 2.92
C GLU A 469 26.40 -1.19 3.52
N SER A 470 25.45 -0.65 4.29
CA SER A 470 25.48 0.70 4.86
C SER A 470 25.07 0.74 6.34
N THR A 471 24.76 1.95 6.84
CA THR A 471 24.51 2.26 8.25
C THR A 471 23.19 1.64 8.73
N VAL A 472 23.29 0.51 9.45
CA VAL A 472 22.21 -0.13 10.20
C VAL A 472 22.38 0.06 11.70
N SER A 473 21.28 0.33 12.38
CA SER A 473 21.22 0.29 13.85
C SER A 473 19.84 -0.16 14.34
N GLY A 474 19.79 -0.67 15.58
CA GLY A 474 18.52 -0.95 16.24
C GLY A 474 17.63 -2.02 15.60
N PHE A 475 18.18 -2.99 14.86
CA PHE A 475 17.37 -4.10 14.35
C PHE A 475 16.99 -5.05 15.48
N VAL A 476 15.74 -5.50 15.49
CA VAL A 476 15.22 -6.44 16.45
C VAL A 476 14.44 -7.53 15.72
N VAL A 477 14.87 -8.78 15.86
CA VAL A 477 14.17 -9.94 15.28
C VAL A 477 13.89 -10.92 16.40
N MET A 478 12.62 -11.07 16.76
CA MET A 478 12.24 -11.94 17.86
C MET A 478 10.92 -12.66 17.65
N ASN A 479 10.78 -13.80 18.33
CA ASN A 479 9.53 -14.57 18.37
C ASN A 479 8.97 -14.95 16.99
N ASN A 480 9.79 -15.03 15.94
CA ASN A 480 9.33 -15.44 14.61
C ASN A 480 9.41 -16.96 14.44
N ILE A 481 8.47 -17.56 13.69
CA ILE A 481 8.63 -18.92 13.16
C ILE A 481 9.15 -18.83 11.73
N LEU A 482 10.32 -19.40 11.47
CA LEU A 482 10.93 -19.51 10.14
C LEU A 482 11.12 -21.00 9.82
N SER A 483 10.17 -21.60 9.11
CA SER A 483 10.11 -23.06 8.98
C SER A 483 9.93 -23.52 7.53
N ASP A 484 10.64 -24.59 7.15
CA ASP A 484 10.58 -25.25 5.83
C ASP A 484 10.79 -24.30 4.63
N ASN A 485 11.50 -23.17 4.84
CA ASN A 485 11.94 -22.34 3.73
C ASN A 485 13.10 -23.06 3.00
N GLY A 486 13.17 -22.95 1.66
CA GLY A 486 13.91 -23.92 0.87
C GLY A 486 15.41 -23.94 1.11
N THR A 487 16.13 -22.83 0.91
CA THR A 487 17.61 -22.84 1.09
C THR A 487 18.02 -22.48 2.50
N GLN A 488 17.39 -21.46 3.11
CA GLN A 488 17.82 -20.87 4.38
C GLN A 488 16.58 -20.48 5.22
N GLN A 489 16.56 -20.77 6.52
CA GLN A 489 15.48 -20.21 7.37
C GLN A 489 15.72 -18.73 7.65
N MET A 490 16.97 -18.37 7.96
CA MET A 490 17.40 -17.00 8.21
C MET A 490 18.76 -16.74 7.54
N VAL A 491 18.94 -15.54 7.02
CA VAL A 491 20.21 -15.03 6.47
C VAL A 491 20.53 -13.71 7.14
N VAL A 492 21.71 -13.60 7.73
CA VAL A 492 22.21 -12.36 8.31
C VAL A 492 23.53 -11.98 7.65
N GLY A 493 23.60 -10.78 7.08
CA GLY A 493 24.80 -10.26 6.43
C GLY A 493 25.91 -9.90 7.43
N THR A 494 27.14 -9.82 6.91
CA THR A 494 28.38 -9.66 7.69
C THR A 494 28.51 -8.32 8.44
N GLU A 495 27.81 -7.30 7.98
CA GLU A 495 27.80 -5.91 8.47
C GLU A 495 27.19 -5.75 9.88
N PHE A 496 26.37 -6.70 10.31
CA PHE A 496 25.75 -6.73 11.63
C PHE A 496 26.73 -7.18 12.71
N PHE A 497 27.94 -7.61 12.33
CA PHE A 497 28.99 -8.03 13.25
C PHE A 497 30.00 -6.91 13.50
N ALA A 498 30.64 -6.95 14.67
CA ALA A 498 31.61 -5.93 15.06
C ALA A 498 32.83 -5.89 14.11
N GLU A 499 33.37 -4.70 13.85
CA GLU A 499 34.54 -4.45 12.97
C GLU A 499 35.83 -5.21 13.37
N SER A 500 35.83 -5.86 14.53
CA SER A 500 36.96 -6.62 15.07
C SER A 500 36.59 -8.07 15.37
N CYS A 501 36.05 -8.76 14.37
CA CYS A 501 35.98 -10.22 14.41
C CYS A 501 37.39 -10.84 14.42
N SER A 502 37.65 -11.73 15.37
CA SER A 502 38.78 -12.67 15.27
C SER A 502 38.31 -13.95 14.57
N GLU A 503 39.22 -14.73 13.98
CA GLU A 503 38.89 -16.01 13.31
C GLU A 503 38.13 -17.00 14.22
N GLU A 504 38.15 -16.83 15.54
CA GLU A 504 37.56 -17.75 16.51
C GLU A 504 36.27 -17.23 17.17
N SER A 505 35.87 -15.96 16.99
CA SER A 505 34.63 -15.44 17.57
C SER A 505 34.18 -14.12 16.93
N CYS A 506 32.97 -14.10 16.41
CA CYS A 506 32.21 -12.89 16.09
C CYS A 506 30.99 -12.84 17.02
N SER A 507 30.79 -11.73 17.71
CA SER A 507 29.49 -11.40 18.30
C SER A 507 28.80 -10.39 17.40
N ALA A 508 27.48 -10.53 17.23
CA ALA A 508 26.67 -9.46 16.66
C ALA A 508 26.93 -8.17 17.46
N ASP A 509 27.02 -7.04 16.77
CA ASP A 509 27.01 -5.75 17.45
C ASP A 509 25.60 -5.56 18.01
N SER A 510 25.42 -5.76 19.31
CA SER A 510 24.11 -5.68 19.96
C SER A 510 23.49 -4.29 19.89
N SER A 511 24.25 -3.26 19.48
CA SER A 511 23.69 -1.94 19.15
C SER A 511 23.04 -1.90 17.76
N LYS A 512 23.35 -2.88 16.91
CA LYS A 512 22.84 -3.00 15.55
C LYS A 512 21.77 -4.07 15.38
N LEU A 513 21.91 -5.21 16.06
CA LEU A 513 21.02 -6.36 15.88
C LEU A 513 20.79 -7.10 17.18
N ILE A 514 19.52 -7.33 17.51
CA ILE A 514 19.04 -8.23 18.54
C ILE A 514 18.32 -9.37 17.85
N LEU A 515 18.79 -10.60 18.05
CA LEU A 515 18.10 -11.84 17.67
C LEU A 515 17.75 -12.56 18.97
N SER A 516 16.48 -12.90 19.17
CA SER A 516 16.04 -13.61 20.39
C SER A 516 14.76 -14.41 20.16
N ASN A 517 14.71 -15.63 20.69
CA ASN A 517 13.49 -16.45 20.75
C ASN A 517 12.79 -16.65 19.40
N ASN A 518 13.51 -16.69 18.28
CA ASN A 518 12.90 -17.20 17.06
C ASN A 518 12.94 -18.74 17.04
N LEU A 519 11.96 -19.32 16.38
CA LEU A 519 11.91 -20.75 16.10
C LEU A 519 12.30 -20.97 14.64
N THR A 520 13.25 -21.85 14.41
CA THR A 520 13.73 -22.20 13.07
C THR A 520 13.65 -23.72 12.86
N PHE A 521 13.15 -24.15 11.70
CA PHE A 521 13.00 -25.58 11.40
C PHE A 521 13.11 -25.88 9.91
N CYS A 522 13.54 -27.11 9.58
CA CYS A 522 13.47 -27.64 8.23
C CYS A 522 13.35 -29.18 8.25
N ASP A 523 12.30 -29.71 7.64
CA ASP A 523 12.03 -31.16 7.61
C ASP A 523 13.05 -31.92 6.74
N ASP A 524 13.53 -31.29 5.67
CA ASP A 524 14.38 -31.96 4.67
C ASP A 524 15.85 -32.13 5.09
N SER A 525 16.31 -31.46 6.15
CA SER A 525 17.70 -31.58 6.59
C SER A 525 17.83 -32.66 7.66
N THR A 526 18.16 -33.88 7.23
CA THR A 526 18.67 -34.91 8.15
C THR A 526 20.17 -34.75 8.42
N GLU A 527 20.83 -33.88 7.65
CA GLU A 527 22.24 -33.56 7.78
C GLU A 527 22.40 -32.52 8.88
N LEU A 528 23.09 -32.93 9.94
CA LEU A 528 23.61 -31.98 10.90
C LEU A 528 24.91 -31.41 10.34
N ASP A 529 25.15 -30.11 10.55
CA ASP A 529 26.46 -29.50 10.34
C ASP A 529 27.50 -30.08 11.32
N ASP A 530 28.75 -29.65 11.17
CA ASP A 530 29.85 -30.15 12.01
C ASP A 530 29.64 -29.85 13.52
N ASP A 531 28.74 -28.91 13.84
CA ASP A 531 28.38 -28.48 15.20
C ASP A 531 27.11 -29.17 15.73
N GLY A 532 26.44 -29.99 14.91
CA GLY A 532 25.28 -30.77 15.30
C GLY A 532 23.94 -30.07 15.10
N ASN A 533 23.88 -28.95 14.38
CA ASN A 533 22.64 -28.24 14.02
C ASN A 533 22.15 -28.67 12.63
N LEU A 534 20.87 -28.48 12.33
CA LEU A 534 20.30 -28.74 11.00
C LEU A 534 21.03 -27.91 9.93
N ALA A 535 21.53 -28.53 8.86
CA ALA A 535 22.37 -27.87 7.85
C ALA A 535 21.68 -26.70 7.13
N CYS A 536 20.35 -26.69 7.06
CA CYS A 536 19.54 -25.58 6.53
C CYS A 536 19.59 -24.31 7.41
N LEU A 537 20.09 -24.43 8.64
CA LEU A 537 20.30 -23.34 9.60
C LEU A 537 21.67 -22.72 9.45
N THR A 538 22.54 -23.27 8.59
CA THR A 538 23.85 -22.68 8.37
C THR A 538 23.64 -21.29 7.78
N ASN A 539 23.96 -20.28 8.60
CA ASN A 539 24.26 -18.90 8.22
C ASN A 539 25.40 -18.95 7.20
N THR A 540 25.10 -19.37 5.98
CA THR A 540 26.01 -19.24 4.87
C THR A 540 26.06 -17.75 4.60
N HIS A 541 27.09 -17.09 5.14
CA HIS A 541 27.52 -15.77 4.70
C HIS A 541 27.44 -15.78 3.18
N GLY A 542 26.42 -15.10 2.65
CA GLY A 542 25.93 -15.34 1.30
C GLY A 542 27.02 -15.05 0.31
N GLY A 543 27.71 -16.10 -0.15
CA GLY A 543 28.59 -16.09 -1.32
C GLY A 543 29.51 -14.88 -1.50
N TYR A 544 29.89 -14.14 -0.46
CA TYR A 544 30.80 -13.00 -0.61
C TYR A 544 32.10 -13.58 -1.12
N GLN A 545 32.32 -13.45 -2.42
CA GLN A 545 33.54 -13.85 -3.10
C GLN A 545 34.60 -12.93 -2.54
N VAL A 546 35.24 -13.35 -1.46
CA VAL A 546 36.39 -12.65 -0.92
C VAL A 546 37.34 -12.46 -2.11
N PRO A 547 37.74 -11.22 -2.43
CA PRO A 547 38.61 -10.95 -3.57
C PRO A 547 39.81 -11.90 -3.53
N GLU A 548 40.21 -12.48 -4.67
CA GLU A 548 41.28 -13.48 -4.77
C GLU A 548 42.46 -13.15 -3.84
N GLY A 549 42.58 -13.89 -2.74
CA GLY A 549 43.64 -13.72 -1.73
C GLY A 549 43.17 -13.29 -0.32
N GLY A 550 41.90 -12.96 -0.11
CA GLY A 550 41.36 -12.79 1.24
C GLY A 550 41.08 -14.15 1.90
N VAL A 551 41.51 -14.31 3.15
CA VAL A 551 41.20 -15.50 3.95
C VAL A 551 39.68 -15.56 4.09
N ARG A 552 39.08 -16.68 3.66
CA ARG A 552 37.67 -16.98 3.91
C ARG A 552 37.56 -17.13 5.42
N ALA A 553 36.97 -16.14 6.10
CA ALA A 553 36.52 -16.37 7.46
C ALA A 553 35.52 -17.53 7.36
N GLU A 554 35.85 -18.66 7.99
CA GLU A 554 34.85 -19.71 8.15
C GLU A 554 33.66 -19.08 8.88
N PRO A 555 32.42 -19.35 8.47
CA PRO A 555 31.24 -18.75 9.08
C PRO A 555 31.28 -19.09 10.57
N THR A 556 31.55 -18.09 11.41
CA THR A 556 31.47 -18.25 12.85
C THR A 556 30.01 -18.48 13.17
N GLN A 557 29.68 -19.69 13.61
CA GLN A 557 28.34 -20.04 14.05
C GLN A 557 27.92 -19.05 15.12
N LEU A 558 26.86 -18.29 14.84
CA LEU A 558 26.31 -17.37 15.83
C LEU A 558 25.56 -18.23 16.84
N GLU A 559 26.14 -18.47 18.02
CA GLU A 559 25.39 -18.96 19.17
C GLU A 559 24.41 -17.86 19.61
N ILE A 560 23.25 -17.79 18.95
CA ILE A 560 22.18 -16.90 19.35
C ILE A 560 21.47 -17.57 20.52
N ALA A 561 21.78 -17.11 21.73
CA ALA A 561 21.10 -17.59 22.92
C ALA A 561 19.58 -17.33 22.82
N GLY A 562 18.77 -18.35 23.06
CA GLY A 562 17.30 -18.24 23.09
C GLY A 562 16.58 -18.76 21.84
N GLU A 563 17.28 -19.05 20.75
CA GLU A 563 16.67 -19.61 19.54
C GLU A 563 16.23 -21.06 19.74
N VAL A 564 15.05 -21.40 19.22
CA VAL A 564 14.46 -22.75 19.24
C VAL A 564 14.68 -23.39 17.88
N GLN A 565 15.20 -24.61 17.85
CA GLN A 565 15.47 -25.36 16.61
C GLN A 565 14.64 -26.65 16.56
N GLU A 566 13.32 -26.49 16.54
CA GLU A 566 12.38 -27.61 16.63
C GLU A 566 11.20 -27.37 15.70
N ASP A 567 10.54 -28.44 15.26
CA ASP A 567 9.34 -28.39 14.44
C ASP A 567 8.26 -27.54 15.14
N PRO A 568 7.68 -26.51 14.48
CA PRO A 568 6.61 -25.72 15.08
C PRO A 568 5.34 -26.54 15.35
N LEU A 569 5.20 -27.75 14.81
CA LEU A 569 4.05 -28.62 14.95
C LEU A 569 2.75 -27.92 14.54
N PHE A 570 2.70 -27.36 13.33
CA PHE A 570 1.45 -26.83 12.78
C PHE A 570 0.38 -27.92 12.66
N VAL A 571 -0.89 -27.56 12.85
CA VAL A 571 -2.03 -28.48 12.71
C VAL A 571 -2.11 -29.04 11.29
N ASP A 572 -2.00 -28.17 10.28
CA ASP A 572 -1.86 -28.55 8.87
C ASP A 572 -1.10 -27.44 8.12
N ALA A 573 0.21 -27.60 7.94
CA ALA A 573 1.04 -26.61 7.26
C ALA A 573 0.64 -26.34 5.78
N GLY A 574 -0.32 -27.08 5.23
CA GLY A 574 -0.96 -26.81 3.94
C GLY A 574 -2.04 -25.71 3.95
N GLY A 575 -2.36 -25.11 5.10
CA GLY A 575 -3.30 -23.99 5.20
C GLY A 575 -3.84 -23.65 6.59
N ASP A 576 -3.52 -24.45 7.61
CA ASP A 576 -3.83 -24.22 9.02
C ASP A 576 -2.53 -24.14 9.84
N PHE A 577 -2.08 -22.90 10.05
CA PHE A 577 -0.84 -22.57 10.75
C PHE A 577 -1.00 -22.47 12.28
N HIS A 578 -2.14 -22.89 12.83
CA HIS A 578 -2.28 -23.01 14.28
C HIS A 578 -1.29 -24.02 14.84
N LEU A 579 -0.83 -23.78 16.06
CA LEU A 579 0.08 -24.67 16.78
C LEU A 579 -0.70 -25.87 17.35
N ALA A 580 -0.21 -27.08 17.09
CA ALA A 580 -0.75 -28.29 17.70
C ALA A 580 -0.31 -28.44 19.17
N GLU A 581 -1.03 -29.29 19.91
CA GLU A 581 -0.67 -29.62 21.30
C GLU A 581 0.77 -30.14 21.39
N GLY A 582 1.59 -29.51 22.24
CA GLY A 582 2.99 -29.87 22.44
C GLY A 582 3.96 -29.17 21.51
N SER A 583 3.49 -28.22 20.69
CA SER A 583 4.38 -27.33 19.93
C SER A 583 5.40 -26.64 20.83
N PRO A 584 6.68 -26.60 20.42
CA PRO A 584 7.73 -25.87 21.12
C PRO A 584 7.60 -24.34 20.98
N ALA A 585 6.71 -23.85 20.12
CA ALA A 585 6.39 -22.42 20.01
C ALA A 585 5.45 -21.93 21.12
N ILE A 586 4.67 -22.83 21.74
CA ILE A 586 3.72 -22.47 22.80
C ILE A 586 4.47 -21.98 24.04
N ASP A 587 4.09 -20.82 24.56
CA ASP A 587 4.68 -20.19 25.75
C ASP A 587 6.21 -19.98 25.67
N ALA A 588 6.79 -19.92 24.46
CA ALA A 588 8.25 -19.84 24.26
C ALA A 588 8.76 -18.44 23.88
N GLY A 589 7.86 -17.50 23.58
CA GLY A 589 8.18 -16.13 23.22
C GLY A 589 8.76 -15.31 24.39
N SER A 590 9.62 -14.35 24.06
CA SER A 590 10.17 -13.36 24.99
C SER A 590 9.52 -11.98 24.84
N ASP A 591 9.61 -11.17 25.89
CA ASP A 591 9.32 -9.73 25.90
C ASP A 591 7.92 -9.34 25.39
N GLY A 592 6.92 -9.51 26.26
CA GLY A 592 5.53 -9.17 25.98
C GLY A 592 5.23 -7.71 25.65
N ALA A 593 6.17 -6.78 25.81
CA ALA A 593 5.93 -5.37 25.50
C ALA A 593 5.81 -5.10 23.99
N SER A 594 6.40 -5.97 23.17
CA SER A 594 6.47 -5.78 21.70
C SER A 594 5.51 -6.69 20.92
N VAL A 595 4.92 -7.68 21.59
CA VAL A 595 3.94 -8.63 21.04
C VAL A 595 2.55 -7.96 21.03
N PRO A 596 1.77 -8.05 19.94
CA PRO A 596 0.41 -7.51 19.93
C PRO A 596 -0.50 -8.24 20.93
N ASP A 597 -1.56 -7.58 21.39
CA ASP A 597 -2.52 -8.18 22.32
C ASP A 597 -3.34 -9.33 21.71
N PHE A 598 -3.41 -9.37 20.37
CA PHE A 598 -4.15 -10.35 19.59
C PHE A 598 -3.22 -11.01 18.56
N ASP A 599 -3.48 -12.27 18.25
CA ASP A 599 -2.82 -13.00 17.18
C ASP A 599 -3.48 -12.75 15.81
N LEU A 600 -3.05 -13.47 14.78
CA LEU A 600 -3.50 -13.27 13.40
C LEU A 600 -4.98 -13.54 13.20
N ASP A 601 -5.58 -14.40 14.03
CA ASP A 601 -6.99 -14.78 13.98
C ASP A 601 -7.87 -13.91 14.91
N ASP A 602 -7.32 -12.78 15.38
CA ASP A 602 -7.92 -11.88 16.38
C ASP A 602 -8.18 -12.58 17.74
N ASP A 603 -7.53 -13.71 18.02
CA ASP A 603 -7.61 -14.35 19.33
C ASP A 603 -6.71 -13.61 20.31
N ALA A 604 -7.26 -13.34 21.50
CA ALA A 604 -6.52 -12.67 22.55
C ALA A 604 -5.36 -13.56 22.97
N ARG A 605 -4.13 -13.08 22.80
CA ARG A 605 -2.96 -13.74 23.37
C ARG A 605 -3.15 -13.77 24.88
N PRO A 606 -2.72 -14.84 25.59
CA PRO A 606 -2.76 -14.85 27.04
C PRO A 606 -1.98 -13.62 27.51
N GLY A 607 -2.71 -12.59 27.94
CA GLY A 607 -2.22 -11.21 27.90
C GLY A 607 -1.06 -10.96 28.86
N SER A 608 -0.74 -9.68 29.10
CA SER A 608 0.28 -9.17 30.05
C SER A 608 0.32 -9.75 31.49
N LEU A 609 -0.52 -10.74 31.81
CA LEU A 609 -0.53 -11.53 33.04
C LEU A 609 0.29 -12.83 32.98
N SER A 610 0.66 -13.35 31.81
CA SER A 610 1.69 -14.39 31.67
C SER A 610 3.03 -13.78 31.28
N GLU A 611 4.13 -14.37 31.77
CA GLU A 611 5.48 -13.96 31.39
C GLU A 611 5.89 -14.51 30.01
N SER A 612 5.03 -15.33 29.38
CA SER A 612 5.25 -16.02 28.11
C SER A 612 4.11 -15.81 27.12
N PHE A 613 4.48 -15.79 25.84
CA PHE A 613 3.60 -15.71 24.67
C PHE A 613 4.00 -16.78 23.67
N ASP A 614 3.10 -17.14 22.75
CA ASP A 614 3.45 -18.06 21.67
C ASP A 614 4.36 -17.36 20.64
N ILE A 615 5.36 -18.09 20.13
CA ILE A 615 6.19 -17.67 18.98
C ILE A 615 5.35 -17.81 17.72
N GLY A 616 5.47 -16.86 16.79
CA GLY A 616 4.72 -16.83 15.53
C GLY A 616 3.50 -15.91 15.56
N ALA A 617 2.88 -15.78 14.39
CA ALA A 617 1.73 -14.94 14.11
C ALA A 617 0.43 -15.49 14.69
#